data_AF-A0A4Q5R9Z9-F1
#
_entry.id   AF-A0A4Q5R9Z9-F1
#
_cell.length_a   1.000
_cell.length_b   1.000
_cell.length_c   1.000
_cell.angle_alpha   90.00
_cell.angle_beta   90.00
_cell.angle_gamma   90.00
#
_symmetry.space_group_name_H-M   'P 1'
#
loop_
_entity.id
_entity.type
_entity.pdbx_description
1 polymer ?
#
loop_
_entity_poly.entity_id
_entity_poly.type
_entity_poly.pdbx_seq_one_letter_code
_entity_poly.pdbx_strand_id
1 'polypeptide(L)'
;MMQTVLTLSGAHLSPDTWTWLDTHLQEDNLHRAKNTIAALLKGGATRYGWFVFCTSEEEAENHLPGDLQDVMAHARKQGAEYLLFDLDSIPLDDLPILHSGFAPAADDVGTAEADPGQHAAGGHDVTA
;
A
#
# COMPACT_ATOMS: atom_id res chain seq x y z
N MET A 1 -13.13 -20.34 12.60
CA MET A 1 -13.54 -19.24 11.70
C MET A 1 -12.28 -18.81 10.98
N MET A 2 -12.27 -18.76 9.65
CA MET A 2 -11.09 -18.29 8.92
C MET A 2 -11.16 -16.77 8.86
N GLN A 3 -10.13 -16.10 9.36
CA GLN A 3 -10.05 -14.65 9.29
C GLN A 3 -9.68 -14.25 7.87
N THR A 4 -10.46 -13.35 7.27
CA THR A 4 -10.22 -12.86 5.91
C THR A 4 -9.35 -11.61 5.96
N VAL A 5 -8.26 -11.63 5.20
CA VAL A 5 -7.41 -10.46 4.95
C VAL A 5 -7.70 -9.96 3.53
N LEU A 6 -7.98 -8.66 3.40
CA LEU A 6 -8.05 -8.00 2.10
C LEU A 6 -6.79 -7.15 1.91
N THR A 7 -6.08 -7.40 0.81
CA THR A 7 -4.96 -6.55 0.40
C THR A 7 -5.48 -5.41 -0.47
N LEU A 8 -5.09 -4.19 -0.15
CA LEU A 8 -5.47 -2.97 -0.86
C LEU A 8 -4.24 -2.13 -1.15
N SER A 9 -4.27 -1.39 -2.25
CA SER A 9 -3.24 -0.39 -2.52
C SER A 9 -3.28 0.73 -1.48
N GLY A 10 -2.10 1.17 -1.01
CA GLY A 10 -1.96 2.39 -0.21
C GLY A 10 -2.45 3.65 -0.92
N ALA A 11 -2.62 3.60 -2.25
CA ALA A 11 -3.12 4.70 -3.08
C ALA A 11 -4.51 5.23 -2.68
N HIS A 12 -5.33 4.38 -2.06
CA HIS A 12 -6.69 4.74 -1.64
C HIS A 12 -6.74 5.58 -0.37
N LEU A 13 -5.58 5.83 0.25
CA LEU A 13 -5.44 6.68 1.42
C LEU A 13 -4.74 7.98 1.01
N SER A 14 -5.16 9.09 1.60
CA SER A 14 -4.52 10.39 1.41
C SER A 14 -3.12 10.41 2.06
N PRO A 15 -2.23 11.33 1.62
CA PRO A 15 -0.93 11.54 2.27
C PRO A 15 -1.03 11.90 3.76
N ASP A 16 -2.10 12.58 4.17
CA ASP A 16 -2.36 12.91 5.58
C ASP A 16 -2.65 11.64 6.38
N THR A 17 -3.45 10.73 5.82
CA THR A 17 -3.74 9.43 6.43
C THR A 17 -2.53 8.51 6.49
N TRP A 18 -1.64 8.55 5.49
CA TRP A 18 -0.34 7.88 5.55
C TRP A 18 0.49 8.37 6.74
N THR A 19 0.66 9.70 6.83
CA THR A 19 1.42 10.33 7.93
C THR A 19 0.82 9.98 9.28
N TRP A 20 -0.51 9.92 9.36
CA TRP A 20 -1.24 9.54 10.56
C TRP A 20 -1.00 8.06 10.93
N LEU A 21 -1.07 7.14 9.96
CA LEU A 21 -0.78 5.72 10.17
C LEU A 21 0.67 5.52 10.63
N ASP A 22 1.65 6.18 10.02
CA ASP A 22 3.03 6.14 10.47
C ASP A 22 3.19 6.67 11.89
N THR A 23 2.58 7.81 12.19
CA THR A 23 2.65 8.38 13.54
C THR A 23 2.15 7.39 14.60
N HIS A 24 1.09 6.64 14.31
CA HIS A 24 0.43 5.79 15.29
C HIS A 24 0.85 4.31 15.28
N LEU A 25 1.36 3.79 14.17
CA LEU A 25 1.62 2.35 13.99
C LEU A 25 3.09 1.96 13.84
N GLN A 26 4.01 2.93 13.86
CA GLN A 26 5.45 2.64 13.93
C GLN A 26 5.82 1.95 15.24
N GLU A 27 6.83 1.06 15.19
CA GLU A 27 7.22 0.15 16.29
C GLU A 27 7.39 0.87 17.64
N ASP A 28 8.09 2.02 17.63
CA ASP A 28 8.35 2.86 18.81
C ASP A 28 7.08 3.41 19.49
N ASN A 29 5.94 3.35 18.80
CA ASN A 29 4.65 3.85 19.26
C ASN A 29 3.64 2.74 19.57
N LEU A 30 3.82 1.52 19.07
CA LEU A 30 2.84 0.42 19.22
C LEU A 30 2.60 0.02 20.68
N HIS A 31 3.65 -0.05 21.49
CA HIS A 31 3.56 -0.50 22.88
C HIS A 31 3.36 0.62 23.90
N ARG A 32 3.15 1.87 23.45
CA ARG A 32 2.91 2.98 24.36
C ARG A 32 1.50 2.86 24.95
N ALA A 33 1.41 2.78 26.28
CA ALA A 33 0.14 2.66 27.00
C ALA A 33 -0.89 3.78 26.69
N LYS A 34 -0.44 4.93 26.17
CA LYS A 34 -1.31 6.05 25.78
C LYS A 34 -1.73 6.03 24.31
N ASN A 35 -1.20 5.12 23.49
CA ASN A 35 -1.53 5.02 22.07
C ASN A 35 -2.81 4.19 21.89
N THR A 36 -3.95 4.82 22.10
CA THR A 36 -5.27 4.20 21.94
C THR A 36 -5.57 3.82 20.48
N ILE A 37 -4.89 4.45 19.52
CA ILE A 37 -5.05 4.16 18.10
C ILE A 37 -4.45 2.80 17.72
N ALA A 38 -3.24 2.47 18.18
CA ALA A 38 -2.66 1.15 17.95
C ALA A 38 -3.52 0.03 18.56
N ALA A 39 -4.15 0.30 19.72
CA ALA A 39 -5.10 -0.62 20.35
C ALA A 39 -6.41 -0.75 19.56
N LEU A 40 -6.92 0.34 18.98
CA LEU A 40 -8.11 0.37 18.14
C LEU A 40 -7.88 -0.41 16.83
N LEU A 41 -6.79 -0.10 16.14
CA LEU A 41 -6.44 -0.70 14.86
C LEU A 41 -5.83 -2.10 14.98
N LYS A 42 -5.38 -2.52 16.17
CA LYS A 42 -4.74 -3.83 16.42
C LYS A 42 -3.74 -4.19 15.31
N GLY A 43 -2.95 -3.20 14.91
CA GLY A 43 -2.20 -3.19 13.68
C GLY A 43 -0.80 -2.64 13.84
N GLY A 44 -0.06 -2.57 12.74
CA GLY A 44 1.33 -2.12 12.71
C GLY A 44 1.79 -1.66 11.34
N ALA A 45 2.80 -0.79 11.34
CA ALA A 45 3.54 -0.47 10.13
C ALA A 45 4.49 -1.63 9.77
N THR A 46 4.70 -1.81 8.49
CA THR A 46 5.66 -2.74 7.90
C THR A 46 6.56 -1.97 6.94
N ARG A 47 7.56 -2.65 6.37
CA ARG A 47 8.40 -2.04 5.33
C ARG A 47 7.62 -1.61 4.09
N TYR A 48 6.49 -2.26 3.79
CA TYR A 48 5.76 -2.11 2.53
C TYR A 48 4.34 -1.53 2.72
N GLY A 49 4.09 -0.88 3.86
CA GLY A 49 2.78 -0.29 4.18
C GLY A 49 2.28 -0.72 5.55
N TRP A 50 0.97 -0.91 5.73
CA TRP A 50 0.36 -1.09 7.05
C TRP A 50 -0.58 -2.28 7.10
N PHE A 51 -0.56 -3.01 8.21
CA PHE A 51 -1.50 -4.08 8.51
C PHE A 51 -2.40 -3.67 9.66
N VAL A 52 -3.72 -3.66 9.46
CA VAL A 52 -4.69 -3.19 10.47
C VAL A 52 -5.91 -4.09 10.53
N PHE A 53 -6.49 -4.19 11.72
CA PHE A 53 -7.81 -4.75 11.94
C PHE A 53 -8.88 -3.79 11.41
N CYS A 54 -9.87 -4.36 10.74
CA CYS A 54 -11.00 -3.64 10.19
C CYS A 54 -12.03 -3.40 11.31
N THR A 55 -11.84 -2.30 12.07
CA THR A 55 -12.68 -1.96 13.21
C THR A 55 -14.13 -1.65 12.77
N SER A 56 -15.09 -1.77 13.69
CA SER A 56 -16.50 -1.49 13.42
C SER A 56 -16.77 0.01 13.19
N GLU A 57 -17.92 0.37 12.60
CA GLU A 57 -18.31 1.77 12.39
C GLU A 57 -18.37 2.57 13.69
N GLU A 58 -18.95 1.97 14.73
CA GLU A 58 -19.06 2.59 16.05
C GLU A 58 -17.69 2.93 16.65
N GLU A 59 -16.72 2.04 16.47
CA GLU A 59 -15.33 2.23 16.91
C GLU A 59 -14.57 3.25 16.03
N ALA A 60 -14.95 3.39 14.76
CA ALA A 60 -14.29 4.23 13.78
C ALA A 60 -14.73 5.71 13.83
N GLU A 61 -16.01 5.97 14.11
CA GLU A 61 -16.71 7.25 13.84
C GLU A 61 -16.16 8.50 14.53
N ASN A 62 -15.16 8.41 15.43
CA ASN A 62 -14.57 9.57 16.10
C ASN A 62 -13.04 9.55 16.21
N HIS A 63 -12.37 8.55 15.64
CA HIS A 63 -10.94 8.33 15.90
C HIS A 63 -10.10 8.12 14.65
N LEU A 64 -10.71 7.80 13.51
CA LEU A 64 -9.99 7.44 12.29
C LEU A 64 -10.10 8.53 11.22
N PRO A 65 -9.08 8.72 10.36
CA PRO A 65 -9.20 9.52 9.14
C PRO A 65 -10.35 9.05 8.26
N GLY A 66 -11.08 9.97 7.61
CA GLY A 66 -12.31 9.64 6.87
C GLY A 66 -12.12 8.66 5.70
N ASP A 67 -11.04 8.84 4.93
CA ASP A 67 -10.68 7.92 3.85
C ASP A 67 -10.35 6.50 4.35
N LEU A 68 -9.71 6.37 5.51
CA LEU A 68 -9.50 5.08 6.16
C LEU A 68 -10.83 4.43 6.56
N GLN A 69 -11.79 5.22 7.06
CA GLN A 69 -13.14 4.72 7.39
C GLN A 69 -13.86 4.22 6.14
N ASP A 70 -13.80 4.97 5.03
CA ASP A 70 -14.42 4.59 3.76
C ASP A 70 -13.86 3.27 3.23
N VAL A 71 -12.53 3.11 3.28
CA VAL A 71 -11.86 1.87 2.90
C VAL A 71 -12.23 0.71 3.83
N MET A 72 -12.30 0.93 5.14
CA MET A 72 -12.75 -0.09 6.09
C MET A 72 -14.22 -0.49 5.86
N ALA A 73 -15.09 0.46 5.56
CA ALA A 73 -16.48 0.17 5.20
C ALA A 73 -16.58 -0.64 3.91
N HIS A 74 -15.73 -0.34 2.92
CA HIS A 74 -15.62 -1.13 1.72
C HIS A 74 -15.17 -2.57 2.02
N ALA A 75 -14.10 -2.75 2.79
CA ALA A 75 -13.56 -4.06 3.14
C ALA A 75 -14.53 -4.93 3.95
N ARG A 76 -15.27 -4.33 4.89
CA ARG A 76 -16.31 -5.05 5.67
C ARG A 76 -17.43 -5.58 4.80
N LYS A 77 -17.84 -4.84 3.75
CA LYS A 77 -18.83 -5.34 2.78
C LYS A 77 -18.36 -6.60 2.05
N GLN A 78 -17.04 -6.81 1.95
CA GLN A 78 -16.42 -8.01 1.39
C GLN A 78 -16.18 -9.11 2.44
N GLY A 79 -16.54 -8.89 3.71
CA GLY A 79 -16.30 -9.84 4.80
C GLY A 79 -14.85 -9.90 5.29
N ALA A 80 -14.05 -8.86 5.03
CA ALA A 80 -12.69 -8.76 5.53
C ALA A 80 -12.65 -8.37 7.01
N GLU A 81 -11.79 -9.03 7.78
CA GLU A 81 -11.51 -8.71 9.19
C GLU A 81 -10.22 -7.91 9.34
N TYR A 82 -9.29 -8.07 8.38
CA TYR A 82 -8.02 -7.37 8.35
C TYR A 82 -7.77 -6.76 6.99
N LEU A 83 -7.02 -5.67 7.00
CA LEU A 83 -6.56 -4.94 5.83
C LEU A 83 -5.04 -4.97 5.80
N LEU A 84 -4.48 -5.33 4.65
CA LEU A 84 -3.08 -5.07 4.32
C LEU A 84 -3.05 -3.95 3.29
N PHE A 85 -2.64 -2.76 3.71
CA PHE A 85 -2.30 -1.67 2.82
C PHE A 85 -0.90 -1.89 2.28
N ASP A 86 -0.81 -2.30 1.02
CA ASP A 86 0.43 -2.57 0.31
C ASP A 86 0.75 -1.37 -0.60
N LEU A 87 1.93 -0.79 -0.41
CA LEU A 87 2.40 0.36 -1.19
C LEU A 87 2.82 0.01 -2.62
N ASP A 88 3.02 -1.28 -2.92
CA ASP A 88 3.38 -1.75 -4.25
C ASP A 88 2.18 -2.43 -4.97
N SER A 89 1.02 -2.49 -4.31
CA SER A 89 -0.19 -3.09 -4.88
C SER A 89 -0.93 -2.16 -5.83
N ILE A 90 -1.55 -2.76 -6.85
CA ILE A 90 -2.35 -2.07 -7.86
C ILE A 90 -3.65 -1.54 -7.23
N PRO A 91 -4.01 -0.26 -7.43
CA PRO A 91 -5.27 0.30 -6.95
C PRO A 91 -6.48 -0.45 -7.53
N LEU A 92 -7.53 -0.62 -6.71
CA LEU A 92 -8.82 -1.13 -7.16
C LEU A 92 -9.63 -0.03 -7.86
N ASP A 93 -10.40 -0.41 -8.87
CA ASP A 93 -11.23 0.53 -9.64
C ASP A 93 -12.43 1.08 -8.85
N ASP A 94 -12.85 0.40 -7.78
CA ASP A 94 -14.04 0.71 -6.99
C ASP A 94 -13.78 1.61 -5.78
N LEU A 95 -12.53 2.03 -5.57
CA LEU A 95 -12.11 2.96 -4.55
C LEU A 95 -11.37 4.15 -5.18
N PRO A 96 -11.56 5.39 -4.66
CA PRO A 96 -10.86 6.55 -5.19
C PRO A 96 -9.35 6.44 -4.95
N ILE A 97 -8.55 6.96 -5.88
CA ILE A 97 -7.11 7.17 -5.66
C ILE A 97 -6.94 8.55 -5.04
N LEU A 98 -6.41 8.60 -3.81
CA LEU A 98 -6.25 9.83 -3.03
C LEU A 98 -4.77 10.23 -2.86
N HIS A 99 -3.84 9.32 -3.13
CA HIS A 99 -2.41 9.60 -3.10
C HIS A 99 -1.90 9.96 -4.51
N SER A 100 -1.58 11.24 -4.75
CA SER A 100 -1.16 11.75 -6.07
C SER A 100 0.14 11.16 -6.62
N GLY A 101 0.92 10.48 -5.78
CA GLY A 101 2.13 9.74 -6.18
C GLY A 101 1.89 8.32 -6.72
N PHE A 102 0.68 7.78 -6.60
CA PHE A 102 0.31 6.49 -7.19
C PHE A 102 -0.23 6.72 -8.60
N ALA A 103 0.65 6.63 -9.60
CA ALA A 103 0.18 6.37 -10.95
C ALA A 103 -0.30 4.91 -10.99
N PRO A 104 -1.48 4.59 -11.57
CA PRO A 104 -1.73 3.21 -11.97
C PRO A 104 -0.55 2.81 -12.85
N ALA A 105 0.03 1.63 -12.60
CA ALA A 105 1.12 1.11 -13.42
C ALA A 105 0.68 1.23 -14.88
N ALA A 106 1.26 2.19 -15.61
CA ALA A 106 1.08 2.27 -17.04
C ALA A 106 1.51 0.91 -17.55
N ASP A 107 0.60 0.24 -18.25
CA ASP A 107 0.69 -1.13 -18.73
C ASP A 107 2.15 -1.55 -18.92
N ASP A 108 2.53 -2.64 -18.25
CA ASP A 108 3.79 -3.36 -18.46
C ASP A 108 3.85 -3.86 -19.91
N VAL A 109 4.10 -2.94 -20.85
CA VAL A 109 4.54 -3.25 -22.19
C VAL A 109 6.01 -3.53 -22.02
N GLY A 110 6.31 -4.80 -21.72
CA GLY A 110 7.66 -5.30 -21.55
C GLY A 110 8.58 -4.74 -22.61
N THR A 111 9.49 -3.86 -22.21
CA THR A 111 10.68 -3.57 -22.98
C THR A 111 11.52 -4.84 -22.98
N ALA A 112 11.38 -5.61 -24.05
CA ALA A 112 12.30 -6.67 -24.38
C ALA A 112 13.73 -6.11 -24.29
N GLU A 113 14.51 -6.63 -23.35
CA GLU A 113 15.93 -6.34 -23.27
C GLU A 113 16.57 -6.74 -24.60
N ALA A 114 17.13 -5.76 -25.31
CA ALA A 114 17.97 -6.02 -26.46
C ALA A 114 19.29 -6.63 -25.94
N ASP A 115 19.43 -7.93 -26.12
CA ASP A 115 20.66 -8.70 -25.94
C ASP A 115 21.84 -8.05 -26.70
N PRO A 116 22.85 -7.47 -26.03
CA PRO A 116 24.03 -6.96 -26.70
C PRO A 116 25.03 -8.12 -26.84
N GLY A 117 24.66 -9.10 -27.64
CA GLY A 117 25.37 -10.37 -27.78
C GLY A 117 25.49 -10.86 -29.22
N GLN A 118 26.60 -10.47 -29.86
CA GLN A 118 27.33 -11.21 -30.91
C GLN A 118 27.30 -10.73 -32.38
N HIS A 119 28.54 -10.62 -32.89
CA HIS A 119 29.08 -10.57 -34.26
C HIS A 119 29.04 -9.20 -34.99
N ALA A 120 30.14 -8.67 -35.52
CA ALA A 120 31.20 -9.36 -36.24
C ALA A 120 32.60 -8.69 -36.12
N ALA A 121 33.61 -9.54 -36.22
CA ALA A 121 35.01 -9.20 -36.41
C ALA A 121 35.28 -8.70 -37.84
N GLY A 122 36.34 -7.92 -38.00
CA GLY A 122 37.13 -7.88 -39.23
C GLY A 122 37.43 -6.49 -39.76
N GLY A 123 38.72 -6.13 -39.81
CA GLY A 123 39.20 -5.04 -40.67
C GLY A 123 40.32 -4.20 -40.08
N HIS A 124 41.51 -4.77 -39.94
CA HIS A 124 42.74 -3.99 -40.05
C HIS A 124 42.80 -3.39 -41.47
N ASP A 125 43.03 -2.08 -41.59
CA ASP A 125 43.86 -1.58 -42.69
C ASP A 125 44.59 -0.28 -42.31
N VAL A 126 45.80 -0.20 -42.85
CA VAL A 126 46.88 0.76 -42.63
C VAL A 126 46.82 1.86 -43.68
N THR A 127 47.04 3.12 -43.29
CA THR A 127 47.66 4.27 -44.02
C THR A 127 47.20 5.57 -43.34
N ALA A 128 47.99 6.63 -43.15
CA ALA A 128 49.22 7.09 -43.78
C ALA A 128 50.15 7.79 -42.77
#